data_AF-A0A6A4BNN2-F1
#
_entry.id   AF-A0A6A4BNN2-F1
#
_cell.length_a   1.000
_cell.length_b   1.000
_cell.length_c   1.000
_cell.angle_alpha   90.00
_cell.angle_beta   90.00
_cell.angle_gamma   90.00
#
_symmetry.space_group_name_H-M   'P 1'
#
loop_
_entity.id
_entity.type
_entity.pdbx_description
1 polymer ?
#
loop_
_entity_poly.entity_id
_entity_poly.type
_entity_poly.pdbx_seq_one_letter_code
_entity_poly.pdbx_strand_id
1 'polypeptide(L)'
;MGFWNGIARLTDFWEAAQVELHGFYSVKRVRDYVDYSRRTSVFRAFFVAAVMPWPCVIITILVDLIPLRSPAEGLHANYEFVVRVFLSFLVASVAVNLQFRHSMPSAPLSNQRVVVTSAITAAQTTGVLFGLSRAVGFPLPFGIITVSPAWVAFLLIPLASFLRKARADPEQWPLVLNSLKVWVCQETLVVIYPTYFYIFTTMPQNAKTPFAMLLPIIKMVLRNIMSRTVVHLNDEIPEVVLMKVEVFNSLFMSYCMQNTPSLWTTLGLYCH
;
A
#
# COMPACT_ATOMS: atom_id res chain seq x y z
N MET A 1 30.68 22.47 -19.54
CA MET A 1 31.01 21.65 -18.35
C MET A 1 29.85 21.42 -17.37
N GLY A 2 28.72 22.16 -17.42
CA GLY A 2 27.60 21.96 -16.48
C GLY A 2 26.65 20.79 -16.78
N PHE A 3 26.48 20.40 -18.06
CA PHE A 3 25.49 19.40 -18.47
C PHE A 3 25.88 17.97 -18.08
N TRP A 4 27.16 17.60 -18.22
CA TRP A 4 27.69 16.29 -17.85
C TRP A 4 27.70 16.04 -16.34
N ASN A 5 27.98 17.07 -15.52
CA ASN A 5 27.85 16.96 -14.07
C ASN A 5 26.39 16.86 -13.61
N GLY A 6 25.46 17.45 -14.37
CA GLY A 6 24.02 17.30 -14.14
C GLY A 6 23.54 15.89 -14.44
N ILE A 7 23.96 15.30 -15.57
CA ILE A 7 23.67 13.91 -15.93
C ILE A 7 24.31 12.96 -14.91
N ALA A 8 25.58 13.14 -14.54
CA ALA A 8 26.23 12.29 -13.55
C ALA A 8 25.53 12.34 -12.18
N ARG A 9 25.13 13.53 -11.71
CA ARG A 9 24.31 13.66 -10.48
C ARG A 9 22.92 13.05 -10.62
N LEU A 10 22.32 13.15 -11.80
CA LEU A 10 21.05 12.49 -12.12
C LEU A 10 21.23 10.97 -12.12
N THR A 11 22.31 10.45 -12.68
CA THR A 11 22.65 9.02 -12.70
C THR A 11 22.98 8.52 -11.31
N ASP A 12 23.75 9.25 -10.51
CA ASP A 12 24.04 8.91 -9.11
C ASP A 12 22.75 8.95 -8.27
N PHE A 13 21.89 9.95 -8.49
CA PHE A 13 20.58 10.03 -7.86
C PHE A 13 19.64 8.93 -8.37
N TRP A 14 19.79 8.50 -9.63
CA TRP A 14 19.03 7.43 -10.27
C TRP A 14 19.47 6.05 -9.76
N GLU A 15 20.77 5.79 -9.67
CA GLU A 15 21.38 4.59 -9.08
C GLU A 15 21.10 4.52 -7.57
N ALA A 16 21.13 5.65 -6.85
CA ALA A 16 20.71 5.72 -5.45
C ALA A 16 19.19 5.57 -5.26
N ALA A 17 18.38 5.95 -6.25
CA ALA A 17 16.93 5.70 -6.28
C ALA A 17 16.58 4.29 -6.78
N GLN A 18 17.54 3.59 -7.40
CA GLN A 18 17.47 2.18 -7.75
C GLN A 18 17.76 1.33 -6.50
N VAL A 19 16.77 1.30 -5.63
CA VAL A 19 16.75 0.50 -4.39
C VAL A 19 16.98 -0.99 -4.68
N GLU A 20 16.61 -1.46 -5.87
CA GLU A 20 16.85 -2.83 -6.34
C GLU A 20 18.34 -3.18 -6.44
N LEU A 21 19.23 -2.21 -6.70
CA LEU A 21 20.68 -2.44 -6.78
C LEU A 21 21.39 -2.38 -5.42
N HIS A 22 20.79 -1.72 -4.42
CA HIS A 22 21.38 -1.50 -3.11
C HIS A 22 20.78 -2.36 -2.00
N GLY A 23 19.90 -3.30 -2.35
CA GLY A 23 19.53 -4.38 -1.44
C GLY A 23 20.79 -5.18 -1.12
N PHE A 24 21.38 -4.94 0.05
CA PHE A 24 22.41 -5.80 0.60
C PHE A 24 21.78 -7.20 0.72
N TYR A 25 21.96 -8.04 -0.30
CA TYR A 25 21.50 -9.41 -0.27
C TYR A 25 22.13 -10.07 0.96
N SER A 26 21.34 -10.30 2.00
CA SER A 26 21.81 -11.03 3.16
C SER A 26 22.41 -12.35 2.70
N VAL A 27 23.62 -12.67 3.18
CA VAL A 27 24.30 -13.95 2.89
C VAL A 27 23.37 -15.14 3.18
N LYS A 28 22.46 -14.96 4.13
CA LYS A 28 21.40 -15.91 4.47
C LYS A 28 20.42 -16.13 3.31
N ARG A 29 19.94 -15.06 2.66
CA ARG A 29 19.03 -15.13 1.50
C ARG A 29 19.69 -15.77 0.28
N VAL A 30 20.97 -15.47 0.04
CA VAL A 30 21.73 -16.12 -1.05
C VAL A 30 21.89 -17.61 -0.78
N ARG A 31 22.20 -17.99 0.46
CA ARG A 31 22.28 -19.40 0.87
C ARG A 31 20.92 -20.10 0.76
N ASP A 32 19.86 -19.46 1.24
CA ASP A 32 18.49 -19.99 1.17
C ASP A 32 18.01 -20.11 -0.28
N TYR A 33 18.37 -19.16 -1.16
CA TYR A 33 18.10 -19.23 -2.59
C TYR A 33 18.86 -20.36 -3.27
N VAL A 34 20.15 -20.55 -2.96
CA VAL A 34 20.97 -21.64 -3.51
C VAL A 34 20.44 -23.00 -3.03
N ASP A 35 20.07 -23.11 -1.76
CA ASP A 35 19.48 -24.33 -1.20
C ASP A 35 18.09 -24.61 -1.78
N TYR A 36 17.26 -23.57 -1.96
CA TYR A 36 15.95 -23.68 -2.59
C TYR A 36 16.06 -24.04 -4.07
N SER A 37 16.99 -23.44 -4.81
CA SER A 37 17.29 -23.72 -6.22
C SER A 37 17.81 -25.14 -6.44
N ARG A 38 18.63 -25.66 -5.51
CA ARG A 38 19.08 -27.06 -5.53
C ARG A 38 17.97 -28.06 -5.19
N ARG A 39 17.01 -27.70 -4.34
CA ARG A 39 15.94 -28.61 -3.88
C ARG A 39 14.65 -28.53 -4.69
N THR A 40 14.41 -27.43 -5.40
CA THR A 40 13.09 -27.11 -5.94
C THR A 40 13.19 -26.86 -7.45
N SER A 41 12.32 -27.50 -8.24
CA SER A 41 12.32 -27.25 -9.69
C SER A 41 11.94 -25.80 -9.99
N VAL A 42 12.60 -25.20 -10.98
CA VAL A 42 12.33 -23.84 -11.47
C VAL A 42 10.85 -23.68 -11.82
N PHE A 43 10.21 -24.75 -12.31
CA PHE A 43 8.78 -24.77 -12.61
C PHE A 43 7.90 -24.56 -11.37
N ARG A 44 8.24 -25.19 -10.24
CA ARG A 44 7.51 -24.99 -8.97
C ARG A 44 7.72 -23.58 -8.43
N ALA A 45 8.92 -23.00 -8.60
CA ALA A 45 9.18 -21.60 -8.21
C ALA A 45 8.32 -20.62 -9.04
N PHE A 46 8.30 -20.79 -10.37
CA PHE A 46 7.45 -19.99 -11.26
C PHE A 46 5.97 -20.15 -10.94
N PHE A 47 5.52 -21.38 -10.71
CA PHE A 47 4.13 -21.64 -10.35
C PHE A 47 3.74 -20.94 -9.04
N VAL A 48 4.58 -21.05 -8.00
CA VAL A 48 4.33 -20.37 -6.72
C VAL A 48 4.32 -18.85 -6.88
N ALA A 49 5.29 -18.28 -7.62
CA ALA A 49 5.33 -16.84 -7.88
C ALA A 49 4.11 -16.35 -8.67
N ALA A 50 3.67 -17.13 -9.66
CA ALA A 50 2.48 -16.83 -10.43
C ALA A 50 1.21 -16.93 -9.59
N VAL A 51 1.09 -17.92 -8.69
CA VAL A 51 -0.10 -18.20 -7.87
C VAL A 51 -0.22 -17.28 -6.66
N MET A 52 0.90 -16.89 -6.03
CA MET A 52 0.95 -16.10 -4.80
C MET A 52 0.11 -14.80 -4.79
N PRO A 53 0.01 -14.00 -5.88
CA PRO A 53 -0.83 -12.81 -5.89
C PRO A 53 -2.33 -13.10 -6.05
N TRP A 54 -2.72 -14.23 -6.65
CA TRP A 54 -4.12 -14.51 -7.01
C TRP A 54 -5.08 -14.55 -5.84
N PRO A 55 -4.77 -15.14 -4.66
CA PRO A 55 -5.69 -15.10 -3.52
C PRO A 55 -6.10 -13.68 -3.14
N CYS A 56 -5.15 -12.74 -3.12
CA CYS A 56 -5.44 -11.34 -2.82
C CYS A 56 -6.33 -10.69 -3.90
N VAL A 57 -6.02 -10.94 -5.17
CA VAL A 57 -6.79 -10.43 -6.31
C VAL A 57 -8.20 -10.99 -6.32
N ILE A 58 -8.37 -12.31 -6.14
CA ILE A 58 -9.67 -12.97 -6.11
C ILE A 58 -10.53 -12.43 -4.98
N ILE A 59 -9.99 -12.32 -3.76
CA ILE A 59 -10.73 -11.75 -2.61
C ILE A 59 -11.19 -10.33 -2.92
N THR A 60 -10.31 -9.49 -3.49
CA THR A 60 -10.64 -8.10 -3.83
C THR A 60 -11.73 -8.04 -4.91
N ILE A 61 -11.63 -8.87 -5.96
CA ILE A 61 -12.64 -8.95 -7.02
C ILE A 61 -13.97 -9.40 -6.44
N LEU A 62 -14.00 -10.41 -5.56
CA LEU A 62 -15.25 -10.88 -4.94
C LEU A 62 -15.94 -9.79 -4.12
N VAL A 63 -15.16 -8.97 -3.42
CA VAL A 63 -15.67 -7.79 -2.69
C VAL A 63 -16.20 -6.73 -3.66
N ASP A 64 -15.56 -6.56 -4.81
CA ASP A 64 -15.92 -5.57 -5.83
C ASP A 64 -17.07 -5.99 -6.75
N LEU A 65 -17.35 -7.30 -6.85
CA LEU A 65 -18.48 -7.86 -7.61
C LEU A 65 -19.84 -7.62 -6.94
N ILE A 66 -19.85 -7.16 -5.69
CA ILE A 66 -21.10 -6.78 -5.00
C ILE A 66 -21.69 -5.58 -5.76
N PRO A 67 -22.87 -5.73 -6.38
CA PRO A 67 -23.47 -4.65 -7.17
C PRO A 67 -23.69 -3.42 -6.29
N LEU A 68 -23.53 -2.24 -6.89
CA LEU A 68 -23.83 -0.96 -6.24
C LEU A 68 -25.02 -0.34 -6.95
N ARG A 69 -26.00 0.14 -6.19
CA ARG A 69 -27.09 0.95 -6.72
C ARG A 69 -26.62 2.39 -6.92
N SER A 70 -27.45 3.19 -7.57
CA SER A 70 -27.08 4.56 -7.87
C SER A 70 -26.81 5.33 -6.55
N PRO A 71 -25.75 6.16 -6.47
CA PRO A 71 -25.47 6.95 -5.28
C PRO A 71 -26.59 7.94 -4.91
N ALA A 72 -27.46 8.27 -5.88
CA ALA A 72 -28.59 9.18 -5.73
C ALA A 72 -29.73 8.62 -4.87
N GLU A 73 -29.82 7.29 -4.70
CA GLU A 73 -30.84 6.64 -3.85
C GLU A 73 -30.52 6.71 -2.35
N GLY A 74 -29.34 7.25 -1.99
CA GLY A 74 -28.93 7.47 -0.61
C GLY A 74 -28.41 6.21 0.10
N LEU A 75 -27.98 6.39 1.35
CA LEU A 75 -27.27 5.37 2.13
C LEU A 75 -28.14 4.15 2.48
N HIS A 76 -29.44 4.35 2.72
CA HIS A 76 -30.36 3.26 3.11
C HIS A 76 -30.69 2.31 1.95
N ALA A 77 -30.66 2.80 0.71
CA ALA A 77 -30.82 1.97 -0.48
C ALA A 77 -29.53 1.20 -0.84
N ASN A 78 -28.39 1.65 -0.33
CA ASN A 78 -27.05 1.12 -0.63
C ASN A 78 -26.45 0.34 0.55
N TYR A 79 -27.21 -0.58 1.16
CA TYR A 79 -26.66 -1.47 2.21
C TYR A 79 -25.49 -2.32 1.68
N GLU A 80 -25.49 -2.62 0.38
CA GLU A 80 -24.43 -3.34 -0.34
C GLU A 80 -23.09 -2.61 -0.28
N PHE A 81 -23.10 -1.28 -0.31
CA PHE A 81 -21.90 -0.46 -0.11
C PHE A 81 -21.33 -0.63 1.30
N VAL A 82 -22.18 -0.69 2.32
CA VAL A 82 -21.77 -0.88 3.72
C VAL A 82 -21.13 -2.27 3.91
N VAL A 83 -21.69 -3.30 3.27
CA VAL A 83 -21.12 -4.66 3.28
C VAL A 83 -19.76 -4.68 2.59
N ARG A 84 -19.63 -4.06 1.42
CA ARG A 84 -18.35 -3.98 0.69
C ARG A 84 -17.28 -3.30 1.53
N VAL A 85 -17.61 -2.16 2.14
CA VAL A 85 -16.71 -1.43 3.05
C VAL A 85 -16.29 -2.29 4.23
N PHE A 86 -17.24 -2.99 4.87
CA PHE A 86 -16.96 -3.87 5.99
C PHE A 86 -15.99 -4.99 5.61
N LEU A 87 -16.22 -5.66 4.48
CA LEU A 87 -15.35 -6.74 4.00
C LEU A 87 -13.95 -6.21 3.64
N SER A 88 -13.85 -5.07 2.98
CA SER A 88 -12.57 -4.42 2.66
C SER A 88 -11.76 -4.11 3.92
N PHE A 89 -12.39 -3.48 4.93
CA PHE A 89 -11.70 -3.19 6.19
C PHE A 89 -11.39 -4.45 7.00
N LEU A 90 -12.22 -5.49 6.93
CA LEU A 90 -11.94 -6.79 7.56
C LEU A 90 -10.67 -7.42 6.98
N VAL A 91 -10.58 -7.53 5.65
CA VAL A 91 -9.43 -8.10 4.96
C VAL A 91 -8.18 -7.25 5.23
N ALA A 92 -8.30 -5.92 5.16
CA ALA A 92 -7.19 -5.01 5.45
C ALA A 92 -6.70 -5.14 6.90
N SER A 93 -7.61 -5.18 7.88
CA SER A 93 -7.27 -5.36 9.30
C SER A 93 -6.60 -6.70 9.57
N VAL A 94 -7.06 -7.79 8.95
CA VAL A 94 -6.41 -9.10 9.07
C VAL A 94 -4.99 -9.04 8.49
N ALA A 95 -4.83 -8.46 7.29
CA ALA A 95 -3.53 -8.34 6.63
C ALA A 95 -2.53 -7.53 7.47
N VAL A 96 -2.95 -6.39 8.04
CA VAL A 96 -2.09 -5.57 8.91
C VAL A 96 -1.71 -6.30 10.19
N ASN A 97 -2.65 -6.98 10.84
CA ASN A 97 -2.35 -7.77 12.04
C ASN A 97 -1.40 -8.94 11.76
N LEU A 98 -1.55 -9.61 10.61
CA LEU A 98 -0.62 -10.66 10.18
C LEU A 98 0.76 -10.09 9.85
N GLN A 99 0.83 -8.94 9.17
CA GLN A 99 2.09 -8.25 8.89
C GLN A 99 2.79 -7.84 10.20
N PHE A 100 2.04 -7.33 11.17
CA PHE A 100 2.57 -6.97 12.48
C PHE A 100 3.12 -8.19 13.23
N ARG A 101 2.40 -9.33 13.20
CA ARG A 101 2.87 -10.59 13.78
C ARG A 101 4.12 -11.13 13.09
N HIS A 102 4.22 -10.99 11.77
CA HIS A 102 5.41 -11.41 11.02
C HIS A 102 6.63 -10.58 11.41
N SER A 103 6.47 -9.25 11.51
CA SER A 103 7.55 -8.36 11.94
C SER A 103 7.90 -8.50 13.43
N MET A 104 6.97 -9.03 14.26
CA MET A 104 7.17 -9.27 15.69
C MET A 104 6.63 -10.64 16.13
N PRO A 105 7.43 -11.70 16.01
CA PRO A 105 7.05 -13.05 16.44
C PRO A 105 6.71 -13.15 17.93
N SER A 106 7.28 -12.25 18.75
CA SER A 106 7.06 -12.16 20.20
C SER A 106 5.69 -11.60 20.59
N ALA A 107 4.91 -11.06 19.64
CA ALA A 107 3.58 -10.54 19.92
C ALA A 107 2.58 -11.68 20.17
N PRO A 108 1.78 -11.66 21.26
CA PRO A 108 0.81 -12.71 21.59
C PRO A 108 -0.47 -12.61 20.73
N LEU A 109 -0.31 -12.61 19.41
CA LEU A 109 -1.38 -12.55 18.41
C LEU A 109 -1.73 -13.96 17.94
N SER A 110 -2.63 -14.62 18.67
CA SER A 110 -3.27 -15.86 18.21
C SER A 110 -4.15 -15.61 16.99
N ASN A 111 -4.30 -16.61 16.10
CA ASN A 111 -5.17 -16.52 14.91
C ASN A 111 -6.59 -16.08 15.28
N GLN A 112 -7.13 -16.61 16.38
CA GLN A 112 -8.46 -16.22 16.87
C GLN A 112 -8.50 -14.75 17.28
N ARG A 113 -7.46 -14.26 17.99
CA ARG A 113 -7.38 -12.85 18.38
C ARG A 113 -7.30 -11.94 17.16
N VAL A 114 -6.50 -12.30 16.16
CA VAL A 114 -6.40 -11.54 14.90
C VAL A 114 -7.74 -11.42 14.20
N VAL A 115 -8.50 -12.51 14.08
CA VAL A 115 -9.83 -12.49 13.44
C VAL A 115 -10.83 -11.66 14.24
N VAL A 116 -10.87 -11.85 15.55
CA VAL A 116 -11.82 -11.13 16.43
C VAL A 116 -11.50 -9.63 16.47
N THR A 117 -10.24 -9.24 16.67
CA THR A 117 -9.87 -7.81 16.69
C THR A 117 -10.11 -7.17 15.34
N SER A 118 -9.78 -7.86 14.24
CA SER A 118 -10.04 -7.34 12.89
C SER A 118 -11.53 -7.18 12.59
N ALA A 119 -12.38 -8.11 13.02
CA ALA A 119 -13.82 -8.01 12.88
C ALA A 119 -14.41 -6.84 13.68
N ILE A 120 -13.95 -6.66 14.93
CA ILE A 120 -14.36 -5.53 15.77
C ILE A 120 -13.91 -4.20 15.13
N THR A 121 -12.64 -4.10 14.72
CA THR A 121 -12.12 -2.89 14.05
C THR A 121 -12.89 -2.59 12.78
N ALA A 122 -13.14 -3.58 11.91
CA ALA A 122 -13.91 -3.39 10.68
C ALA A 122 -15.34 -2.91 10.95
N ALA A 123 -16.01 -3.48 11.97
CA ALA A 123 -17.35 -3.06 12.36
C ALA A 123 -17.37 -1.60 12.88
N GLN A 124 -16.42 -1.24 13.74
CA GLN A 124 -16.28 0.12 14.28
C GLN A 124 -16.00 1.14 13.17
N THR A 125 -15.05 0.84 12.29
CA THR A 125 -14.67 1.69 11.16
C THR A 125 -15.84 1.88 10.18
N THR A 126 -16.56 0.80 9.87
CA THR A 126 -17.75 0.87 9.01
C THR A 126 -18.87 1.67 9.66
N GLY A 127 -19.06 1.53 10.98
CA GLY A 127 -20.02 2.34 11.74
C GLY A 127 -19.69 3.84 11.71
N VAL A 128 -18.40 4.20 11.83
CA VAL A 128 -17.95 5.59 11.68
C VAL A 128 -18.24 6.10 10.27
N LEU A 129 -17.94 5.31 9.22
CA LEU A 129 -18.27 5.70 7.85
C LEU A 129 -19.77 5.92 7.67
N PHE A 130 -20.60 5.02 8.19
CA PHE A 130 -22.06 5.11 8.11
C PHE A 130 -22.59 6.37 8.82
N GLY A 131 -22.08 6.64 10.03
CA GLY A 131 -22.43 7.83 10.80
C GLY A 131 -22.04 9.13 10.09
N LEU A 132 -20.81 9.20 9.57
CA LEU A 132 -20.33 10.36 8.81
C LEU A 132 -21.11 10.54 7.50
N SER A 133 -21.41 9.45 6.80
CA SER A 133 -22.22 9.49 5.57
C SER A 133 -23.64 10.00 5.84
N ARG A 134 -24.20 9.70 7.01
CA ARG A 134 -25.50 10.24 7.44
C ARG A 134 -25.44 11.73 7.80
N ALA A 135 -24.35 12.18 8.41
CA ALA A 135 -24.19 13.56 8.87
C ALA A 135 -23.79 14.53 7.75
N VAL A 136 -22.88 14.13 6.87
CA VAL A 136 -22.30 14.97 5.81
C VAL A 136 -23.01 14.78 4.48
N GLY A 137 -23.59 13.60 4.24
CA GLY A 137 -24.23 13.24 2.97
C GLY A 137 -23.54 12.05 2.29
N PHE A 138 -24.30 11.33 1.48
CA PHE A 138 -23.84 10.16 0.73
C PHE A 138 -23.70 10.51 -0.76
N PRO A 139 -22.60 10.13 -1.43
CA PRO A 139 -21.41 9.46 -0.91
C PRO A 139 -20.46 10.40 -0.14
N LEU A 140 -19.78 9.88 0.88
CA LEU A 140 -18.83 10.65 1.69
C LEU A 140 -17.60 11.04 0.83
N PRO A 141 -17.26 12.35 0.69
CA PRO A 141 -16.10 12.76 -0.07
C PRO A 141 -14.82 12.21 0.59
N PHE A 142 -13.96 11.57 -0.21
CA PHE A 142 -12.73 10.93 0.25
C PHE A 142 -12.93 9.91 1.39
N GLY A 143 -14.00 9.12 1.37
CA GLY A 143 -14.39 8.28 2.51
C GLY A 143 -13.29 7.39 3.11
N ILE A 144 -12.38 6.85 2.30
CA ILE A 144 -11.21 6.09 2.80
C ILE A 144 -10.27 6.98 3.62
N ILE A 145 -9.97 8.19 3.14
CA ILE A 145 -9.07 9.14 3.80
C ILE A 145 -9.72 9.66 5.10
N THR A 146 -11.01 9.97 5.06
CA THR A 146 -11.74 10.47 6.24
C THR A 146 -11.81 9.43 7.35
N VAL A 147 -11.92 8.15 7.01
CA VAL A 147 -12.12 7.06 7.96
C VAL A 147 -10.82 6.35 8.34
N SER A 148 -9.75 6.49 7.54
CA SER A 148 -8.42 5.91 7.82
C SER A 148 -7.89 6.26 9.23
N PRO A 149 -7.94 7.52 9.72
CA PRO A 149 -7.48 7.84 11.07
C PRO A 149 -8.24 7.06 12.17
N ALA A 150 -9.55 6.89 12.01
CA ALA A 150 -10.36 6.11 12.95
C ALA A 150 -9.99 4.62 12.89
N TRP A 151 -9.80 4.07 11.69
CA TRP A 151 -9.34 2.70 11.49
C TRP A 151 -7.97 2.44 12.14
N VAL A 152 -7.01 3.34 11.94
CA VAL A 152 -5.67 3.27 12.57
C VAL A 152 -5.79 3.27 14.10
N ALA A 153 -6.63 4.17 14.66
CA ALA A 153 -6.86 4.22 16.09
C ALA A 153 -7.45 2.89 16.62
N PHE A 154 -8.49 2.36 15.97
CA PHE A 154 -9.11 1.09 16.35
C PHE A 154 -8.18 -0.12 16.21
N LEU A 155 -7.24 -0.11 15.27
CA LEU A 155 -6.20 -1.13 15.16
C LEU A 155 -5.19 -1.06 16.31
N LEU A 156 -4.81 0.14 16.74
CA LEU A 156 -3.79 0.34 17.77
C LEU A 156 -4.29 0.10 19.20
N ILE A 157 -5.58 0.34 19.48
CA ILE A 157 -6.18 0.13 20.82
C ILE A 157 -5.90 -1.26 21.41
N PRO A 158 -6.23 -2.38 20.73
CA PRO A 158 -5.96 -3.72 21.28
C PRO A 158 -4.46 -4.02 21.43
N LEU A 159 -3.62 -3.38 20.62
CA LEU A 159 -2.15 -3.50 20.68
C LEU A 159 -1.52 -2.58 21.72
N ALA A 160 -2.22 -1.56 22.24
CA ALA A 160 -1.65 -0.51 23.08
C ALA A 160 -0.99 -1.07 24.36
N SER A 161 -1.60 -2.08 24.98
CA SER A 161 -1.05 -2.73 26.18
C SER A 161 0.28 -3.46 25.87
N PHE A 162 0.39 -4.08 24.70
CA PHE A 162 1.61 -4.72 24.22
C PHE A 162 2.67 -3.67 23.85
N LEU A 163 2.30 -2.62 23.10
CA LEU A 163 3.20 -1.53 22.72
C LEU A 163 3.78 -0.82 23.95
N ARG A 164 2.99 -0.67 25.01
CA ARG A 164 3.45 -0.10 26.29
C ARG A 164 4.48 -0.99 26.98
N LYS A 165 4.32 -2.32 26.92
CA LYS A 165 5.29 -3.29 27.45
C LYS A 165 6.55 -3.36 26.59
N ALA A 166 6.39 -3.43 25.27
CA ALA A 166 7.50 -3.46 24.31
C ALA A 166 8.37 -2.20 24.39
N ARG A 167 7.82 -1.04 24.79
CA ARG A 167 8.61 0.17 25.03
C ARG A 167 9.61 0.04 26.19
N ALA A 168 9.33 -0.81 27.17
CA ALA A 168 10.25 -1.06 28.29
C ALA A 168 11.38 -2.04 27.91
N ASP A 169 11.24 -2.74 26.78
CA ASP A 169 12.21 -3.72 26.29
C ASP A 169 13.07 -3.09 25.17
N PRO A 170 14.38 -2.89 25.39
CA PRO A 170 15.27 -2.27 24.42
C PRO A 170 15.47 -3.10 23.14
N GLU A 171 15.18 -4.40 23.14
CA GLU A 171 15.29 -5.24 21.93
C GLU A 171 14.01 -5.21 21.09
N GLN A 172 12.83 -5.09 21.73
CA GLN A 172 11.54 -5.12 21.03
C GLN A 172 11.11 -3.74 20.51
N TRP A 173 11.48 -2.67 21.20
CA TRP A 173 11.06 -1.32 20.82
C TRP A 173 11.54 -0.88 19.42
N PRO A 174 12.78 -1.18 18.99
CA PRO A 174 13.21 -0.90 17.61
C PRO A 174 12.36 -1.64 16.57
N LEU A 175 12.02 -2.91 16.80
CA LEU A 175 11.16 -3.71 15.91
C LEU A 175 9.76 -3.10 15.77
N VAL A 176 9.20 -2.58 16.87
CA VAL A 176 7.94 -1.83 16.89
C VAL A 176 8.02 -0.58 16.05
N LEU A 177 9.01 0.28 16.30
CA LEU A 177 9.18 1.52 15.55
C LEU A 177 9.35 1.27 14.06
N ASN A 178 10.11 0.24 13.73
CA ASN A 178 10.36 -0.18 12.36
C ASN A 178 9.09 -0.64 11.65
N SER A 179 8.26 -1.45 12.31
CA SER A 179 6.96 -1.90 11.79
C SER A 179 5.99 -0.72 11.61
N LEU A 180 5.98 0.22 12.57
CA LEU A 180 5.16 1.43 12.48
C LEU A 180 5.62 2.35 11.35
N LYS A 181 6.93 2.53 11.14
CA LYS A 181 7.48 3.31 10.01
C LYS A 181 7.01 2.75 8.67
N VAL A 182 7.08 1.43 8.51
CA VAL A 182 6.61 0.72 7.31
C VAL A 182 5.12 0.94 7.12
N TRP A 183 4.33 0.82 8.17
CA TRP A 183 2.90 1.02 8.07
C TRP A 183 2.54 2.47 7.71
N VAL A 184 3.14 3.47 8.37
CA VAL A 184 2.96 4.89 8.04
C VAL A 184 3.30 5.17 6.59
N CYS A 185 4.38 4.60 6.09
CA CYS A 185 4.78 4.84 4.71
C CYS A 185 3.82 4.16 3.71
N GLN A 186 3.25 2.99 4.04
CA GLN A 186 2.19 2.37 3.24
C GLN A 186 0.90 3.21 3.24
N GLU A 187 0.45 3.70 4.40
CA GLU A 187 -0.74 4.56 4.51
C GLU A 187 -0.55 5.88 3.74
N THR A 188 0.67 6.43 3.74
CA THR A 188 1.00 7.64 2.98
C THR A 188 0.75 7.47 1.48
N LEU A 189 1.04 6.28 0.91
CA LEU A 189 0.72 6.00 -0.49
C LEU A 189 -0.78 6.04 -0.76
N VAL A 190 -1.57 5.46 0.14
CA VAL A 190 -3.04 5.43 0.05
C VAL A 190 -3.65 6.83 0.14
N VAL A 191 -2.94 7.80 0.73
CA VAL A 191 -3.36 9.21 0.73
C VAL A 191 -2.88 9.96 -0.52
N ILE A 192 -1.62 9.79 -0.91
CA ILE A 192 -1.02 10.52 -2.03
C ILE A 192 -1.70 10.19 -3.35
N TYR A 193 -1.90 8.91 -3.66
CA TYR A 193 -2.41 8.50 -4.98
C TYR A 193 -3.86 8.97 -5.24
N PRO A 194 -4.83 8.79 -4.33
CA PRO A 194 -6.19 9.31 -4.53
C PRO A 194 -6.25 10.84 -4.54
N THR A 195 -5.43 11.52 -3.73
CA THR A 195 -5.35 13.00 -3.75
C THR A 195 -4.82 13.49 -5.09
N TYR A 196 -3.76 12.85 -5.59
CA TYR A 196 -3.19 13.14 -6.89
C TYR A 196 -4.21 12.87 -8.02
N PHE A 197 -4.94 11.76 -7.94
CA PHE A 197 -6.02 11.43 -8.87
C PHE A 197 -7.12 12.48 -8.87
N TYR A 198 -7.56 12.91 -7.69
CA TYR A 198 -8.57 13.96 -7.58
C TYR A 198 -8.11 15.25 -8.28
N ILE A 199 -6.90 15.72 -7.98
CA ILE A 199 -6.32 16.91 -8.63
C ILE A 199 -6.28 16.72 -10.15
N PHE A 200 -5.83 15.57 -10.64
CA PHE A 200 -5.80 15.26 -12.08
C PHE A 200 -7.19 15.33 -12.73
N THR A 201 -8.23 14.83 -12.07
CA THR A 201 -9.61 14.87 -12.62
C THR A 201 -10.21 16.26 -12.66
N THR A 202 -9.85 17.14 -11.71
CA THR A 202 -10.35 18.52 -11.64
C THR A 202 -9.63 19.50 -12.58
N MET A 203 -8.51 19.08 -13.16
CA MET A 203 -7.63 19.94 -13.95
C MET A 203 -8.11 20.07 -15.41
N PRO A 204 -7.98 21.25 -16.06
CA PRO A 204 -8.28 21.41 -17.48
C PRO A 204 -7.33 20.59 -18.37
N GLN A 205 -7.81 20.15 -19.54
CA GLN A 205 -7.12 19.20 -20.42
C GLN A 205 -5.67 19.60 -20.78
N ASN A 206 -5.42 20.91 -20.92
CA ASN A 206 -4.10 21.46 -21.27
C ASN A 206 -3.05 21.29 -20.16
N ALA A 207 -3.49 21.15 -18.90
CA ALA A 207 -2.61 20.98 -17.74
C ALA A 207 -2.52 19.51 -17.26
N LYS A 208 -3.40 18.61 -17.75
CA LYS A 208 -3.34 17.17 -17.42
C LYS A 208 -2.05 16.50 -17.89
N THR A 209 -1.57 16.83 -19.09
CA THR A 209 -0.34 16.25 -19.65
C THR A 209 0.92 16.58 -18.83
N PRO A 210 1.23 17.86 -18.52
CA PRO A 210 2.38 18.17 -17.67
C PRO A 210 2.21 17.67 -16.23
N PHE A 211 0.97 17.63 -15.71
CA PHE A 211 0.72 17.05 -14.39
C PHE A 211 1.02 15.55 -14.38
N ALA A 212 0.61 14.78 -15.40
CA ALA A 212 0.92 13.36 -15.52
C ALA A 212 2.43 13.07 -15.56
N MET A 213 3.24 13.97 -16.13
CA MET A 213 4.71 13.88 -16.10
C MET A 213 5.33 14.14 -14.72
N LEU A 214 4.56 14.61 -13.74
CA LEU A 214 4.99 14.68 -12.34
C LEU A 214 4.97 13.29 -11.66
N LEU A 215 4.22 12.34 -12.22
CA LEU A 215 4.05 11.01 -11.65
C LEU A 215 5.37 10.22 -11.54
N PRO A 216 6.26 10.18 -12.55
CA PRO A 216 7.58 9.56 -12.43
C PRO A 216 8.45 10.22 -11.35
N ILE A 217 8.35 11.55 -11.19
CA ILE A 217 9.08 12.29 -10.16
C ILE A 217 8.57 11.89 -8.77
N ILE A 218 7.24 11.85 -8.58
CA ILE A 218 6.62 11.41 -7.33
C ILE A 218 7.01 9.96 -7.02
N LYS A 219 6.95 9.08 -8.02
CA LYS A 219 7.40 7.68 -7.89
C LYS A 219 8.85 7.62 -7.41
N MET A 220 9.75 8.39 -8.02
CA MET A 220 11.17 8.42 -7.66
C MET A 220 11.40 8.94 -6.24
N VAL A 221 10.75 10.04 -5.88
CA VAL A 221 10.82 10.63 -4.53
C VAL A 221 10.29 9.64 -3.49
N LEU A 222 9.14 9.02 -3.74
CA LEU A 222 8.56 8.01 -2.87
C LEU A 222 9.53 6.84 -2.71
N ARG A 223 10.03 6.25 -3.81
CA ARG A 223 11.01 5.15 -3.73
C ARG A 223 12.24 5.52 -2.89
N ASN A 224 12.78 6.73 -3.06
CA ASN A 224 13.95 7.18 -2.29
C ASN A 224 13.64 7.38 -0.79
N ILE A 225 12.49 7.98 -0.45
CA ILE A 225 12.04 8.11 0.95
C ILE A 225 11.84 6.72 1.57
N MET A 226 11.17 5.81 0.85
CA MET A 226 10.92 4.44 1.29
C MET A 226 12.21 3.68 1.52
N SER A 227 13.14 3.75 0.57
CA SER A 227 14.47 3.15 0.67
C SER A 227 15.14 3.57 1.98
N ARG A 228 15.30 4.87 2.19
CA ARG A 228 16.01 5.39 3.37
C ARG A 228 15.31 5.06 4.69
N THR A 229 13.99 4.94 4.67
CA THR A 229 13.18 4.67 5.87
C THR A 229 13.16 3.19 6.24
N VAL A 230 13.25 2.30 5.25
CA VAL A 230 13.01 0.85 5.39
C VAL A 230 14.27 0.00 5.15
N VAL A 231 15.37 0.56 4.61
CA VAL A 231 16.65 -0.16 4.33
C VAL A 231 17.24 -0.88 5.54
N HIS A 232 16.99 -0.42 6.76
CA HIS A 232 17.47 -1.07 7.97
C HIS A 232 16.60 -2.25 8.45
N LEU A 233 15.55 -2.59 7.70
CA LEU A 233 14.55 -3.60 8.04
C LEU A 233 14.75 -4.84 7.20
N ASN A 234 14.35 -6.01 7.72
CA ASN A 234 14.43 -7.29 7.01
C ASN A 234 14.12 -7.14 5.52
N ASP A 235 15.00 -7.66 4.67
CA ASP A 235 15.05 -7.46 3.20
C ASP A 235 13.70 -7.66 2.48
N GLU A 236 12.76 -8.39 3.06
CA GLU A 236 11.42 -8.65 2.53
C GLU A 236 10.46 -7.45 2.63
N ILE A 237 10.61 -6.60 3.65
CA ILE A 237 9.69 -5.49 3.94
C ILE A 237 9.85 -4.32 2.95
N PRO A 238 11.08 -3.88 2.59
CA PRO A 238 11.26 -2.87 1.54
C PRO A 238 10.67 -3.29 0.19
N GLU A 239 10.83 -4.57 -0.18
CA GLU A 239 10.37 -5.11 -1.47
C GLU A 239 8.85 -5.04 -1.61
N VAL A 240 8.10 -5.44 -0.57
CA VAL A 240 6.62 -5.34 -0.55
C VAL A 240 6.14 -3.90 -0.68
N VAL A 241 6.82 -2.96 -0.03
CA VAL A 241 6.46 -1.53 -0.09
C VAL A 241 6.76 -0.96 -1.47
N LEU A 242 7.91 -1.30 -2.06
CA LEU A 242 8.31 -0.87 -3.41
C LEU A 242 7.31 -1.37 -4.47
N MET A 243 6.92 -2.65 -4.38
CA MET A 243 5.93 -3.26 -5.26
C MET A 243 4.59 -2.53 -5.19
N LYS A 244 4.13 -2.11 -4.00
CA LYS A 244 2.90 -1.32 -3.87
C LYS A 244 2.99 0.00 -4.64
N VAL A 245 4.10 0.74 -4.50
CA VAL A 245 4.34 2.00 -5.24
C VAL A 245 4.25 1.76 -6.76
N GLU A 246 4.86 0.69 -7.26
CA GLU A 246 4.85 0.35 -8.68
C GLU A 246 3.46 -0.02 -9.20
N VAL A 247 2.71 -0.82 -8.45
CA VAL A 247 1.33 -1.19 -8.82
C VAL A 247 0.44 0.05 -8.85
N PHE A 248 0.47 0.91 -7.83
CA PHE A 248 -0.35 2.13 -7.84
C PHE A 248 0.05 3.08 -8.98
N ASN A 249 1.35 3.24 -9.22
CA ASN A 249 1.84 4.06 -10.32
C ASN A 249 1.38 3.51 -11.67
N SER A 250 1.54 2.21 -11.93
CA SER A 250 1.14 1.57 -13.20
C SER A 250 -0.37 1.61 -13.45
N LEU A 251 -1.19 1.40 -12.41
CA LEU A 251 -2.64 1.58 -12.49
C LEU A 251 -3.01 3.01 -12.88
N PHE A 252 -2.37 3.99 -12.26
CA PHE A 252 -2.62 5.39 -12.56
C PHE A 252 -2.18 5.78 -13.98
N MET A 253 -1.00 5.33 -14.42
CA MET A 253 -0.54 5.53 -15.80
C MET A 253 -1.52 4.94 -16.81
N SER A 254 -2.02 3.73 -16.55
CA SER A 254 -3.04 3.08 -17.38
C SER A 254 -4.32 3.92 -17.46
N TYR A 255 -4.77 4.49 -16.35
CA TYR A 255 -5.93 5.37 -16.31
C TYR A 255 -5.73 6.69 -17.09
N CYS A 256 -4.55 7.31 -16.97
CA CYS A 256 -4.21 8.50 -17.75
C CYS A 256 -4.24 8.23 -19.25
N MET A 257 -3.70 7.09 -19.68
CA MET A 257 -3.70 6.67 -21.09
C MET A 257 -5.11 6.42 -21.63
N GLN A 258 -5.99 5.83 -20.81
CA GLN A 258 -7.40 5.61 -21.20
C GLN A 258 -8.18 6.92 -21.35
N ASN A 259 -7.92 7.91 -20.49
CA ASN A 259 -8.66 9.18 -20.51
C ASN A 259 -8.04 10.29 -21.39
N THR A 260 -6.77 10.14 -21.77
CA THR A 260 -6.06 11.09 -22.64
C THR A 260 -5.29 10.29 -23.70
N PRO A 261 -5.96 9.87 -24.80
CA PRO A 261 -5.32 9.12 -25.86
C PRO A 261 -4.44 10.06 -26.71
N SER A 262 -3.25 10.38 -26.20
CA SER A 262 -2.20 11.06 -26.97
C SER A 262 -0.92 10.22 -26.99
N LEU A 263 -0.39 9.98 -28.19
CA LEU A 263 0.85 9.24 -28.46
C LEU A 263 2.05 9.73 -27.61
N TRP A 264 2.10 11.03 -27.29
CA TRP A 264 3.11 11.63 -26.42
C TRP A 264 3.01 11.19 -24.95
N THR A 265 1.81 10.93 -24.45
CA THR A 265 1.57 10.45 -23.08
C THR A 265 1.96 8.98 -22.97
N THR A 266 1.70 8.19 -24.03
CA THR A 266 2.12 6.79 -24.11
C THR A 266 3.64 6.65 -24.20
N LEU A 267 4.31 7.45 -25.03
CA LEU A 267 5.77 7.40 -25.18
C LEU A 267 6.52 7.97 -23.96
N GLY A 268 5.98 9.01 -23.30
CA GLY A 268 6.60 9.60 -22.11
C GLY A 268 6.45 8.76 -20.82
N LEU A 269 5.40 7.96 -20.70
CA LEU A 269 5.12 7.12 -19.52
C LEU A 269 5.72 5.71 -19.59
N TYR A 270 5.98 5.17 -20.79
CA TYR A 270 6.59 3.84 -20.95
C TYR A 270 8.13 3.87 -21.02
N CYS A 271 8.73 5.00 -21.40
CA CYS A 271 10.19 5.16 -21.46
C CYS A 271 10.82 5.65 -20.15
N HIS A 272 10.10 5.68 -19.03
CA HIS A 272 10.55 6.21 -17.72
C HIS A 272 10.15 5.32 -16.53
#